data_AF-A0A9W3B917-F1
#
_entry.id   AF-A0A9W3B917-F1
#
_cell.length_a   1.000
_cell.length_b   1.000
_cell.length_c   1.000
_cell.angle_alpha   90.00
_cell.angle_beta   90.00
_cell.angle_gamma   90.00
#
_symmetry.space_group_name_H-M   'P 1'
#
loop_
_entity.id
_entity.type
_entity.pdbx_description
1 polymer ?
#
loop_
_entity_poly.entity_id
_entity_poly.type
_entity_poly.pdbx_seq_one_letter_code
_entity_poly.pdbx_strand_id
1 'polypeptide(L)'
;MKELFYIYPKKRKWFFLFHSEMSHRDNNFLSQMDEDLYEHLKGLHSEKQLDQAILIFLADHGARFSTVRATAQGKQEERLPYFGIRFPEWFHQKYPNIVENVKTNSQRLVTPFDVHETLHEILHFTGTEKANISKRGVSLFKLIPDERNCDWAHIDPHWCACMEWTKIGLDDPILKRVTKKIISTFNNFTKPFRKECAILEIINVTSAVMLKVKDAVLRFRDTSDGGRGRFGKMDDKTEHSKILYQVVLTTKPGDGVFEVTVTHQLKENKLEVNKKDISRTNKYGNASHCVVNKEPFLRPYCYCKDVMKT
;
A
#
# COMPACT_ATOMS: atom_id res chain seq x y z
N MET A 1 -2.64 33.86 3.22
CA MET A 1 -1.71 33.12 4.12
C MET A 1 -0.36 33.81 4.28
N LYS A 2 0.33 34.18 3.19
CA LYS A 2 1.68 34.78 3.25
C LYS A 2 1.78 35.96 4.23
N GLU A 3 0.77 36.82 4.26
CA GLU A 3 0.67 37.97 5.18
C GLU A 3 0.83 37.59 6.66
N LEU A 4 0.35 36.42 7.10
CA LEU A 4 0.47 35.99 8.49
C LEU A 4 1.93 35.82 8.92
N PHE A 5 2.78 35.36 8.00
CA PHE A 5 4.21 35.20 8.24
C PHE A 5 4.92 36.55 8.33
N TYR A 6 4.49 37.53 7.52
CA TYR A 6 5.05 38.88 7.50
C TYR A 6 4.60 39.78 8.66
N ILE A 7 3.33 39.71 9.05
CA ILE A 7 2.77 40.57 10.10
C ILE A 7 3.27 40.14 11.49
N TYR A 8 3.51 38.85 11.70
CA TYR A 8 3.86 38.30 13.02
C TYR A 8 5.21 37.56 13.06
N PRO A 9 6.33 38.13 12.58
CA PRO A 9 7.55 37.37 12.28
C PRO A 9 8.16 36.68 13.50
N LYS A 10 8.00 37.25 14.71
CA LYS A 10 8.59 36.74 15.97
C LYS A 10 7.58 36.10 16.93
N LYS A 11 6.36 35.80 16.47
CA LYS A 11 5.35 35.12 17.29
C LYS A 11 5.23 33.65 16.86
N ARG A 12 4.97 32.77 17.85
CA ARG A 12 4.52 31.39 17.59
C ARG A 12 3.17 31.45 16.90
N LYS A 13 2.97 30.61 15.89
CA LYS A 13 1.76 30.61 15.06
C LYS A 13 1.23 29.19 14.95
N TRP A 14 -0.09 29.06 14.93
CA TRP A 14 -0.78 27.87 14.48
C TRP A 14 -1.70 28.29 13.34
N PHE A 15 -1.77 27.47 12.30
CA PHE A 15 -2.59 27.76 11.15
C PHE A 15 -3.11 26.47 10.55
N PHE A 16 -4.38 26.48 10.15
CA PHE A 16 -5.09 25.32 9.59
C PHE A 16 -5.88 25.79 8.38
N LEU A 17 -5.71 25.10 7.25
CA LEU A 17 -6.53 25.26 6.07
C LEU A 17 -7.22 23.95 5.75
N PHE A 18 -8.49 24.09 5.36
CA PHE A 18 -9.29 22.98 4.88
C PHE A 18 -9.90 23.37 3.54
N HIS A 19 -9.41 22.74 2.47
CA HIS A 19 -9.89 22.95 1.12
C HIS A 19 -10.79 21.78 0.73
N SER A 20 -12.10 21.98 0.78
CA SER A 20 -13.08 20.94 0.42
C SER A 20 -13.86 21.23 -0.85
N GLU A 21 -14.03 22.49 -1.25
CA GLU A 21 -14.95 22.84 -2.36
C GLU A 21 -14.67 22.06 -3.66
N MET A 22 -13.40 21.95 -4.06
CA MET A 22 -12.99 21.29 -5.31
C MET A 22 -12.85 19.77 -5.20
N SER A 23 -13.12 19.17 -4.03
CA SER A 23 -12.97 17.72 -3.80
C SER A 23 -14.20 17.08 -3.19
N HIS A 24 -15.09 17.86 -2.57
CA HIS A 24 -16.15 17.33 -1.72
C HIS A 24 -17.15 16.48 -2.50
N ARG A 25 -17.51 16.86 -3.74
CA ARG A 25 -18.51 16.11 -4.54
C ARG A 25 -17.87 15.23 -5.59
N ASP A 26 -16.84 15.75 -6.26
CA ASP A 26 -16.14 15.07 -7.33
C ASP A 26 -14.66 15.46 -7.28
N ASN A 27 -13.79 14.45 -7.22
CA ASN A 27 -12.35 14.63 -7.18
C ASN A 27 -11.79 15.14 -8.51
N ASN A 28 -12.55 15.09 -9.61
CA ASN A 28 -12.10 15.53 -10.93
C ASN A 28 -11.72 17.03 -10.98
N PHE A 29 -12.24 17.83 -10.04
CA PHE A 29 -11.94 19.27 -9.97
C PHE A 29 -10.63 19.58 -9.22
N LEU A 30 -10.00 18.59 -8.57
CA LEU A 30 -8.76 18.79 -7.83
C LEU A 30 -7.61 19.33 -8.69
N SER A 31 -7.55 18.95 -9.96
CA SER A 31 -6.51 19.42 -10.90
C SER A 31 -6.55 20.94 -11.10
N GLN A 32 -7.68 21.60 -10.84
CA GLN A 32 -7.80 23.04 -10.96
C GLN A 32 -7.09 23.78 -9.81
N MET A 33 -6.83 23.11 -8.69
CA MET A 33 -6.11 23.68 -7.55
C MET A 33 -4.61 23.35 -7.56
N ASP A 34 -4.15 22.51 -8.48
CA ASP A 34 -2.80 21.93 -8.44
C ASP A 34 -1.72 23.01 -8.55
N GLU A 35 -1.85 23.91 -9.54
CA GLU A 35 -0.90 25.01 -9.75
C GLU A 35 -0.91 26.01 -8.57
N ASP A 36 -2.10 26.39 -8.11
CA ASP A 36 -2.25 27.33 -6.99
C ASP A 36 -1.64 26.77 -5.69
N LEU A 37 -1.86 25.48 -5.41
CA LEU A 37 -1.28 24.79 -4.27
C LEU A 37 0.25 24.69 -4.41
N TYR A 38 0.74 24.34 -5.60
CA TYR A 38 2.17 24.27 -5.90
C TYR A 38 2.86 25.61 -5.68
N GLU A 39 2.38 26.68 -6.32
CA GLU A 39 2.95 28.02 -6.20
C GLU A 39 2.87 28.56 -4.76
N HIS A 40 1.79 28.21 -4.04
CA HIS A 40 1.68 28.52 -2.63
C HIS A 40 2.79 27.86 -1.78
N LEU A 41 2.98 26.53 -1.91
CA LEU A 41 4.00 25.78 -1.17
C LEU A 41 5.42 26.19 -1.57
N LYS A 42 5.66 26.41 -2.87
CA LYS A 42 6.92 26.92 -3.42
C LYS A 42 7.26 28.31 -2.89
N GLY A 43 6.26 29.19 -2.78
CA GLY A 43 6.41 30.50 -2.14
C GLY A 43 6.88 30.38 -0.69
N LEU A 44 6.19 29.58 0.13
CA LEU A 44 6.58 29.35 1.53
C LEU A 44 8.01 28.77 1.66
N HIS A 45 8.40 27.90 0.72
CA HIS A 45 9.74 27.33 0.70
C HIS A 45 10.82 28.34 0.31
N SER A 46 10.66 29.02 -0.83
CA SER A 46 11.62 29.98 -1.38
C SER A 46 11.82 31.20 -0.49
N GLU A 47 10.76 31.65 0.19
CA GLU A 47 10.79 32.74 1.18
C GLU A 47 11.30 32.28 2.55
N LYS A 48 11.77 31.03 2.70
CA LYS A 48 12.30 30.43 3.93
C LYS A 48 11.32 30.38 5.11
N GLN A 49 10.02 30.52 4.85
CA GLN A 49 8.99 30.44 5.90
C GLN A 49 8.92 29.04 6.51
N LEU A 50 9.20 28.01 5.70
CA LEU A 50 9.25 26.64 6.18
C LEU A 50 10.49 26.34 7.04
N ASP A 51 11.54 27.16 7.03
CA ASP A 51 12.77 26.88 7.81
C ASP A 51 12.56 26.94 9.33
N GLN A 52 11.43 27.49 9.77
CA GLN A 52 11.03 27.59 11.18
C GLN A 52 9.65 26.98 11.44
N ALA A 53 9.14 26.15 10.53
CA ALA A 53 7.81 25.56 10.63
C ALA A 53 7.80 24.07 10.33
N ILE A 54 6.98 23.34 11.09
CA ILE A 54 6.53 21.99 10.73
C ILE A 54 5.34 22.17 9.80
N LEU A 55 5.41 21.59 8.61
CA LEU A 55 4.30 21.57 7.66
C LEU A 55 3.67 20.18 7.68
N ILE A 56 2.35 20.12 7.88
CA ILE A 56 1.56 18.89 7.73
C ILE A 56 0.61 19.09 6.56
N PHE A 57 0.65 18.18 5.60
CA PHE A 57 -0.25 18.13 4.45
C PHE A 57 -1.06 16.84 4.55
N LEU A 58 -2.38 16.94 4.70
CA LEU A 58 -3.23 15.79 4.97
C LEU A 58 -4.61 15.92 4.33
N ALA A 59 -5.25 14.77 4.07
CA ALA A 59 -6.67 14.66 3.76
C ALA A 59 -7.41 14.06 4.95
N ASP A 60 -8.69 14.40 5.12
CA ASP A 60 -9.56 13.81 6.14
C ASP A 60 -10.06 12.42 5.74
N HIS A 61 -10.35 12.23 4.45
CA HIS A 61 -10.71 10.95 3.83
C HIS A 61 -10.36 10.92 2.34
N GLY A 62 -10.47 9.75 1.71
CA GLY A 62 -10.46 9.62 0.24
C GLY A 62 -11.78 10.03 -0.40
N ALA A 63 -12.09 9.52 -1.59
CA ALA A 63 -13.32 9.91 -2.29
C ALA A 63 -14.59 9.37 -1.60
N ARG A 64 -15.37 10.23 -0.94
CA ARG A 64 -16.58 9.83 -0.18
C ARG A 64 -17.90 9.98 -0.96
N PHE A 65 -18.01 10.99 -1.81
CA PHE A 65 -19.27 11.30 -2.52
C PHE A 65 -19.22 11.03 -4.03
N SER A 66 -18.06 10.61 -4.56
CA SER A 66 -17.89 10.34 -5.98
C SER A 66 -18.50 8.99 -6.38
N THR A 67 -18.79 8.81 -7.66
CA THR A 67 -19.21 7.50 -8.22
C THR A 67 -18.15 6.42 -8.00
N VAL A 68 -16.87 6.80 -7.89
CA VAL A 68 -15.76 5.90 -7.57
C VAL A 68 -15.99 5.22 -6.22
N ARG A 69 -16.59 5.93 -5.24
CA ARG A 69 -16.88 5.38 -3.90
C ARG A 69 -17.80 4.16 -3.91
N ALA A 70 -18.61 3.99 -4.95
CA ALA A 70 -19.49 2.82 -5.11
C ALA A 70 -18.74 1.55 -5.55
N THR A 71 -17.45 1.66 -5.89
CA THR A 71 -16.62 0.51 -6.27
C THR A 71 -15.87 -0.06 -5.07
N ALA A 72 -15.49 -1.34 -5.11
CA ALA A 72 -14.65 -1.96 -4.08
C ALA A 72 -13.32 -1.20 -3.85
N GLN A 73 -12.73 -0.66 -4.93
CA GLN A 73 -11.53 0.16 -4.86
C GLN A 73 -11.79 1.50 -4.16
N GLY A 74 -12.85 2.22 -4.55
CA GLY A 74 -13.19 3.50 -3.91
C GLY A 74 -13.59 3.35 -2.44
N LYS A 75 -14.21 2.23 -2.05
CA LYS A 75 -14.44 1.92 -0.62
C LYS A 75 -13.12 1.83 0.15
N GLN A 76 -12.10 1.21 -0.43
CA GLN A 76 -10.77 1.16 0.18
C GLN A 76 -10.13 2.55 0.24
N GLU A 77 -10.13 3.27 -0.88
CA GLU A 77 -9.49 4.59 -0.98
C GLU A 77 -10.13 5.64 -0.07
N GLU A 78 -11.44 5.59 0.21
CA GLU A 78 -12.07 6.46 1.22
C GLU A 78 -11.36 6.40 2.58
N ARG A 79 -10.83 5.22 2.94
CA ARG A 79 -10.16 4.95 4.23
C ARG A 79 -8.66 5.17 4.18
N LEU A 80 -8.11 5.61 3.05
CA LEU A 80 -6.69 5.80 2.81
C LEU A 80 -6.41 7.25 2.40
N PRO A 81 -6.66 8.24 3.28
CA PRO A 81 -6.28 9.62 3.00
C PRO A 81 -4.76 9.79 2.94
N TYR A 82 -4.31 10.79 2.19
CA TYR A 82 -2.92 11.21 2.19
C TYR A 82 -2.53 11.84 3.53
N PHE A 83 -1.31 11.57 4.00
CA PHE A 83 -0.67 12.28 5.11
C PHE A 83 0.82 12.45 4.81
N GLY A 84 1.30 13.68 4.96
CA GLY A 84 2.71 14.04 4.85
C GLY A 84 3.08 15.06 5.93
N ILE A 85 4.28 14.92 6.48
CA ILE A 85 4.84 15.84 7.47
C ILE A 85 6.27 16.20 7.08
N ARG A 86 6.58 17.50 7.14
CA ARG A 86 7.91 18.04 6.81
C ARG A 86 8.44 18.86 7.97
N PHE A 87 9.62 18.50 8.44
CA PHE A 87 10.36 19.21 9.48
C PHE A 87 11.40 20.16 8.85
N PRO A 88 11.71 21.29 9.50
CA PRO A 88 12.78 22.18 9.06
C PRO A 88 14.16 21.55 9.28
N GLU A 89 15.18 21.97 8.50
CA GLU A 89 16.50 21.33 8.48
C GLU A 89 17.17 21.25 9.86
N TRP A 90 17.09 22.31 10.66
CA TRP A 90 17.63 22.32 12.02
C TRP A 90 17.00 21.24 12.91
N PHE A 91 15.74 20.85 12.64
CA PHE A 91 15.04 19.82 13.42
C PHE A 91 15.62 18.43 13.15
N HIS A 92 16.06 18.16 11.91
CA HIS A 92 16.75 16.89 11.58
C HIS A 92 18.06 16.74 12.35
N GLN A 93 18.81 17.83 12.45
CA GLN A 93 20.08 17.86 13.19
C GLN A 93 19.87 17.77 14.70
N LYS A 94 18.84 18.44 15.22
CA LYS A 94 18.57 18.50 16.66
C LYS A 94 17.84 17.26 17.18
N TYR A 95 16.97 16.66 16.39
CA TYR A 95 16.11 15.53 16.77
C TYR A 95 16.16 14.38 15.76
N PRO A 96 17.34 13.81 15.48
CA PRO A 96 17.50 12.75 14.47
C PRO A 96 16.66 11.51 14.78
N ASN A 97 16.50 11.15 16.07
CA ASN A 97 15.68 10.01 16.48
C ASN A 97 14.20 10.20 16.16
N ILE A 98 13.67 11.43 16.29
CA ILE A 98 12.28 11.73 15.91
C ILE A 98 12.12 11.54 14.40
N VAL A 99 13.04 12.07 13.61
CA VAL A 99 12.99 11.96 12.15
C VAL A 99 13.06 10.50 11.70
N GLU A 100 13.93 9.70 12.29
CA GLU A 100 14.04 8.27 11.97
C GLU A 100 12.78 7.49 12.36
N ASN A 101 12.18 7.80 13.52
CA ASN A 101 10.91 7.21 13.92
C ASN A 101 9.79 7.58 12.95
N VAL A 102 9.64 8.86 12.59
CA VAL A 102 8.61 9.30 11.62
C VAL A 102 8.82 8.63 10.26
N LYS A 103 10.07 8.52 9.81
CA LYS A 103 10.43 7.83 8.56
C LYS A 103 10.07 6.35 8.61
N THR A 104 10.39 5.66 9.69
CA THR A 104 10.02 4.26 9.90
C THR A 104 8.50 4.08 9.97
N ASN A 105 7.82 4.98 10.69
CA ASN A 105 6.37 4.98 10.85
C ASN A 105 5.62 5.22 9.54
N SER A 106 6.25 5.81 8.52
CA SER A 106 5.66 5.93 7.17
C SER A 106 5.31 4.58 6.52
N GLN A 107 5.89 3.48 7.02
CA GLN A 107 5.63 2.11 6.58
C GLN A 107 4.77 1.32 7.59
N ARG A 108 4.10 2.02 8.52
CA ARG A 108 3.26 1.43 9.59
C ARG A 108 1.82 1.93 9.48
N LEU A 109 0.92 1.25 10.19
CA LEU A 109 -0.45 1.71 10.35
C LEU A 109 -0.47 2.99 11.21
N VAL A 110 -0.79 4.12 10.57
CA VAL A 110 -0.97 5.44 11.17
C VAL A 110 -2.42 5.88 10.99
N THR A 111 -2.96 6.56 11.99
CA THR A 111 -4.33 7.04 12.06
C THR A 111 -4.38 8.53 12.40
N PRO A 112 -5.51 9.22 12.17
CA PRO A 112 -5.69 10.59 12.62
C PRO A 112 -5.52 10.79 14.14
N PHE A 113 -5.75 9.75 14.96
CA PHE A 113 -5.50 9.79 16.40
C PHE A 113 -4.02 9.89 16.72
N ASP A 114 -3.15 9.30 15.90
CA ASP A 114 -1.69 9.41 16.06
C ASP A 114 -1.21 10.81 15.70
N VAL A 115 -1.81 11.43 14.68
CA VAL A 115 -1.55 12.83 14.33
C VAL A 115 -1.93 13.75 15.50
N HIS A 116 -3.09 13.51 16.13
CA HIS A 116 -3.50 14.24 17.33
C HIS A 116 -2.47 14.13 18.46
N GLU A 117 -2.03 12.91 18.80
CA GLU A 117 -0.98 12.72 19.82
C GLU A 117 0.36 13.37 19.42
N THR A 118 0.71 13.36 18.13
CA THR A 118 1.91 14.03 17.61
C THR A 118 1.84 15.54 17.80
N LEU A 119 0.68 16.16 17.61
CA LEU A 119 0.48 17.59 17.89
C LEU A 119 0.66 17.91 19.38
N HIS A 120 0.20 17.04 20.27
CA HIS A 120 0.46 17.17 21.70
C HIS A 120 1.95 17.03 22.03
N GLU A 121 2.64 16.08 21.41
CA GLU A 121 4.08 15.84 21.56
C GLU A 121 4.94 17.01 21.07
N ILE A 122 4.51 17.73 20.02
CA ILE A 122 5.16 18.96 19.55
C ILE A 122 5.14 20.05 20.63
N LEU A 123 4.05 20.12 21.41
CA LEU A 123 3.92 21.09 22.51
C LEU A 123 4.64 20.63 23.77
N HIS A 124 4.58 19.33 24.07
CA HIS A 124 5.10 18.72 25.28
C HIS A 124 5.86 17.44 24.92
N PHE A 125 7.16 17.58 24.65
CA PHE A 125 7.99 16.44 24.28
C PHE A 125 8.24 15.51 25.48
N THR A 126 7.92 14.24 25.30
CA THR A 126 7.99 13.17 26.30
C THR A 126 8.97 12.05 25.93
N GLY A 127 9.33 11.89 24.66
CA GLY A 127 10.38 10.94 24.25
C GLY A 127 10.26 10.38 22.84
N THR A 128 11.17 9.46 22.50
CA THR A 128 11.31 8.80 21.19
C THR A 128 11.33 7.27 21.29
N GLU A 129 10.94 6.73 22.43
CA GLU A 129 10.91 5.29 22.69
C GLU A 129 9.86 4.56 21.84
N LYS A 130 9.77 3.23 21.99
CA LYS A 130 8.71 2.43 21.37
C LYS A 130 7.35 2.84 21.94
N ALA A 131 6.40 3.11 21.06
CA ALA A 131 5.07 3.57 21.45
C ALA A 131 4.30 2.50 22.24
N ASN A 132 3.52 2.96 23.23
CA ASN A 132 2.67 2.07 24.03
C ASN A 132 1.36 1.75 23.28
N ILE A 133 1.25 0.53 22.77
CA ILE A 133 0.12 0.04 21.96
C ILE A 133 -1.21 -0.14 22.70
N SER A 134 -1.24 0.06 24.03
CA SER A 134 -2.50 0.09 24.80
C SER A 134 -3.30 1.37 24.59
N LYS A 135 -2.72 2.38 23.93
CA LYS A 135 -3.37 3.65 23.62
C LYS A 135 -3.92 3.62 22.19
N ARG A 136 -5.10 4.23 22.01
CA ARG A 136 -5.76 4.38 20.70
C ARG A 136 -4.88 5.13 19.71
N GLY A 137 -4.43 6.31 20.10
CA GLY A 137 -3.46 7.13 19.36
C GLY A 137 -2.10 7.07 20.05
N VAL A 138 -1.04 7.17 19.25
CA VAL A 138 0.34 7.30 19.70
C VAL A 138 1.08 8.34 18.85
N SER A 139 1.99 9.11 19.46
CA SER A 139 2.76 10.12 18.72
C SER A 139 3.69 9.48 17.68
N LEU A 140 3.77 10.10 16.50
CA LEU A 140 4.69 9.71 15.43
C LEU A 140 6.16 9.95 15.78
N PHE A 141 6.44 10.70 16.86
CA PHE A 141 7.82 10.88 17.37
C PHE A 141 8.34 9.64 18.07
N LYS A 142 7.45 8.71 18.44
CA LYS A 142 7.75 7.42 19.04
C LYS A 142 7.69 6.32 17.97
N LEU A 143 8.44 5.25 18.14
CA LEU A 143 8.46 4.15 17.18
C LEU A 143 7.16 3.34 17.28
N ILE A 144 6.33 3.36 16.24
CA ILE A 144 5.12 2.54 16.16
C ILE A 144 5.54 1.09 15.87
N PRO A 145 5.10 0.12 16.69
CA PRO A 145 5.44 -1.28 16.48
C PRO A 145 4.90 -1.82 15.16
N ASP A 146 5.64 -2.75 14.56
CA ASP A 146 5.30 -3.38 13.29
C ASP A 146 4.05 -4.26 13.36
N GLU A 147 3.75 -4.77 14.55
CA GLU A 147 2.61 -5.64 14.78
C GLU A 147 1.30 -4.87 14.97
N ARG A 148 1.35 -3.52 14.97
CA ARG A 148 0.14 -2.69 15.15
C ARG A 148 -0.87 -2.95 14.04
N ASN A 149 -2.07 -3.33 14.46
CA ASN A 149 -3.20 -3.65 13.60
C ASN A 149 -4.42 -2.76 13.93
N CYS A 150 -5.48 -2.89 13.12
CA CYS A 150 -6.71 -2.10 13.29
C CYS A 150 -7.37 -2.29 14.66
N ASP A 151 -7.33 -3.51 15.22
CA ASP A 151 -7.97 -3.79 16.50
C ASP A 151 -7.23 -3.08 17.64
N TRP A 152 -5.89 -3.08 17.63
CA TRP A 152 -5.08 -2.32 18.59
C TRP A 152 -5.29 -0.81 18.48
N ALA A 153 -5.46 -0.29 17.26
CA ALA A 153 -5.77 1.11 17.03
C ALA A 153 -7.25 1.46 17.30
N HIS A 154 -8.06 0.49 17.74
CA HIS A 154 -9.51 0.62 17.98
C HIS A 154 -10.24 1.17 16.74
N ILE A 155 -9.88 0.64 15.56
CA ILE A 155 -10.52 0.95 14.27
C ILE A 155 -11.58 -0.11 14.02
N ASP A 156 -12.83 0.30 13.87
CA ASP A 156 -13.91 -0.63 13.57
C ASP A 156 -13.67 -1.41 12.27
N PRO A 157 -14.16 -2.66 12.14
CA PRO A 157 -13.89 -3.50 10.99
C PRO A 157 -14.23 -2.87 9.64
N HIS A 158 -15.27 -2.02 9.61
CA HIS A 158 -15.71 -1.33 8.41
C HIS A 158 -14.87 -0.08 8.08
N TRP A 159 -14.03 0.43 8.98
CA TRP A 159 -13.07 1.52 8.73
C TRP A 159 -11.64 1.00 8.47
N CYS A 160 -11.35 -0.26 8.78
CA CYS A 160 -10.04 -0.86 8.58
C CYS A 160 -9.73 -1.11 7.10
N ALA A 161 -8.84 -0.31 6.51
CA ALA A 161 -8.39 -0.47 5.11
C ALA A 161 -7.49 -1.69 4.87
N CYS A 162 -6.95 -2.31 5.92
CA CYS A 162 -6.10 -3.50 5.76
C CYS A 162 -6.88 -4.63 5.06
N MET A 163 -6.27 -5.18 4.02
CA MET A 163 -6.82 -6.32 3.29
C MET A 163 -6.77 -7.61 4.14
N GLU A 164 -7.63 -8.55 3.79
CA GLU A 164 -7.74 -9.85 4.45
C GLU A 164 -6.89 -10.89 3.72
N TRP A 165 -6.03 -11.58 4.48
CA TRP A 165 -5.22 -12.69 3.99
C TRP A 165 -5.80 -14.01 4.50
N THR A 166 -6.18 -14.90 3.60
CA THR A 166 -6.74 -16.21 3.95
C THR A 166 -5.90 -17.31 3.32
N LYS A 167 -5.45 -18.28 4.13
CA LYS A 167 -4.76 -19.47 3.60
C LYS A 167 -5.71 -20.28 2.73
N ILE A 168 -5.20 -20.76 1.60
CA ILE A 168 -5.94 -21.62 0.67
C ILE A 168 -5.45 -23.05 0.86
N GLY A 169 -6.39 -23.99 0.96
CA GLY A 169 -6.08 -25.42 0.99
C GLY A 169 -5.42 -25.87 -0.32
N LEU A 170 -4.48 -26.83 -0.24
CA LEU A 170 -3.79 -27.34 -1.44
C LEU A 170 -4.74 -28.11 -2.38
N ASP A 171 -5.87 -28.56 -1.85
CA ASP A 171 -6.96 -29.26 -2.52
C ASP A 171 -8.01 -28.33 -3.14
N ASP A 172 -7.96 -27.03 -2.85
CA ASP A 172 -8.94 -26.05 -3.35
C ASP A 172 -8.96 -26.01 -4.89
N PRO A 173 -10.13 -26.16 -5.53
CA PRO A 173 -10.26 -26.10 -6.99
C PRO A 173 -9.70 -24.82 -7.61
N ILE A 174 -9.73 -23.67 -6.93
CA ILE A 174 -9.19 -22.42 -7.45
C ILE A 174 -7.67 -22.49 -7.60
N LEU A 175 -6.99 -23.18 -6.68
CA LEU A 175 -5.54 -23.30 -6.70
C LEU A 175 -5.06 -24.06 -7.93
N LYS A 176 -5.81 -25.07 -8.39
CA LYS A 176 -5.55 -25.77 -9.66
C LYS A 176 -5.64 -24.83 -10.86
N ARG A 177 -6.62 -23.93 -10.89
CA ARG A 177 -6.75 -22.93 -11.98
C ARG A 177 -5.59 -21.92 -11.94
N VAL A 178 -5.25 -21.45 -10.74
CA VAL A 178 -4.15 -20.49 -10.50
C VAL A 178 -2.81 -21.09 -10.92
N THR A 179 -2.45 -22.26 -10.42
CA THR A 179 -1.19 -22.95 -10.76
C THR A 179 -1.07 -23.25 -12.24
N LYS A 180 -2.16 -23.70 -12.89
CA LYS A 180 -2.21 -23.90 -14.35
C LYS A 180 -1.93 -22.59 -15.10
N LYS A 181 -2.50 -21.47 -14.66
CA LYS A 181 -2.23 -20.16 -15.27
C LYS A 181 -0.77 -19.74 -15.08
N ILE A 182 -0.19 -19.96 -13.90
CA ILE A 182 1.22 -19.63 -13.62
C ILE A 182 2.15 -20.40 -14.56
N ILE A 183 2.04 -21.73 -14.59
CA ILE A 183 2.95 -22.55 -15.39
C ILE A 183 2.76 -22.34 -16.89
N SER A 184 1.52 -22.09 -17.34
CA SER A 184 1.25 -21.68 -18.71
C SER A 184 1.93 -20.36 -19.04
N THR A 185 1.94 -19.39 -18.12
CA THR A 185 2.59 -18.09 -18.31
C THR A 185 4.12 -18.25 -18.40
N PHE A 186 4.73 -19.01 -17.50
CA PHE A 186 6.18 -19.29 -17.55
C PHE A 186 6.57 -19.95 -18.88
N ASN A 187 5.80 -20.93 -19.31
CA ASN A 187 6.02 -21.61 -20.58
C ASN A 187 5.63 -20.77 -21.81
N ASN A 188 4.87 -19.70 -21.65
CA ASN A 188 4.68 -18.76 -22.76
C ASN A 188 5.89 -17.84 -22.92
N PHE A 189 6.52 -17.41 -21.83
CA PHE A 189 7.74 -16.59 -21.89
C PHE A 189 8.89 -17.28 -22.63
N THR A 190 9.11 -18.57 -22.38
CA THR A 190 10.19 -19.33 -23.03
C THR A 190 9.77 -20.03 -24.32
N LYS A 191 8.55 -19.77 -24.85
CA LYS A 191 8.05 -20.39 -26.09
C LYS A 191 8.94 -20.14 -27.32
N PRO A 192 9.50 -18.93 -27.55
CA PRO A 192 10.42 -18.71 -28.67
C PRO A 192 11.74 -19.49 -28.54
N PHE A 193 12.12 -19.87 -27.32
CA PHE A 193 13.38 -20.54 -27.00
C PHE A 193 13.22 -22.03 -26.74
N ARG A 194 12.16 -22.67 -27.23
CA ARG A 194 11.84 -24.09 -26.93
C ARG A 194 12.90 -25.10 -27.36
N LYS A 195 13.77 -24.74 -28.31
CA LYS A 195 14.92 -25.55 -28.71
C LYS A 195 15.98 -25.63 -27.60
N GLU A 196 16.09 -24.58 -26.80
CA GLU A 196 17.12 -24.40 -25.77
C GLU A 196 16.53 -24.61 -24.36
N CYS A 197 15.39 -23.99 -24.06
CA CYS A 197 14.72 -24.07 -22.76
C CYS A 197 13.75 -25.25 -22.67
N ALA A 198 13.89 -26.04 -21.61
CA ALA A 198 12.94 -27.06 -21.22
C ALA A 198 11.56 -26.47 -20.87
N ILE A 199 10.52 -27.31 -20.95
CA ILE A 199 9.19 -26.98 -20.45
C ILE A 199 9.23 -27.14 -18.93
N LEU A 200 8.77 -26.12 -18.21
CA LEU A 200 8.66 -26.20 -16.76
C LEU A 200 7.35 -26.88 -16.37
N GLU A 201 7.41 -27.67 -15.31
CA GLU A 201 6.27 -28.27 -14.62
C GLU A 201 6.33 -27.91 -13.13
N ILE A 202 5.17 -27.74 -12.49
CA ILE A 202 5.09 -27.53 -11.05
C ILE A 202 5.22 -28.90 -10.36
N ILE A 203 6.14 -29.03 -9.41
CA ILE A 203 6.29 -30.25 -8.60
C ILE A 203 5.56 -30.15 -7.26
N ASN A 204 5.55 -28.96 -6.68
CA ASN A 204 4.98 -28.74 -5.36
C ASN A 204 4.50 -27.29 -5.23
N VAL A 205 3.46 -27.10 -4.43
CA VAL A 205 3.00 -25.79 -3.95
C VAL A 205 3.20 -25.77 -2.45
N THR A 206 4.08 -24.90 -1.98
CA THR A 206 4.45 -24.81 -0.56
C THR A 206 3.46 -23.96 0.23
N SER A 207 2.96 -22.88 -0.37
CA SER A 207 1.94 -22.03 0.24
C SER A 207 1.07 -21.36 -0.81
N ALA A 208 -0.17 -21.09 -0.42
CA ALA A 208 -1.11 -20.31 -1.21
C ALA A 208 -1.96 -19.46 -0.26
N VAL A 209 -2.04 -18.17 -0.54
CA VAL A 209 -2.86 -17.22 0.20
C VAL A 209 -3.72 -16.40 -0.75
N MET A 210 -4.98 -16.21 -0.35
CA MET A 210 -5.95 -15.33 -0.98
C MET A 210 -5.88 -13.97 -0.29
N LEU A 211 -5.90 -12.91 -1.08
CA LEU A 211 -5.93 -11.54 -0.62
C LEU A 211 -7.13 -10.83 -1.23
N LYS A 212 -8.03 -10.34 -0.37
CA LYS A 212 -9.24 -9.62 -0.75
C LYS A 212 -9.53 -8.45 0.19
N VAL A 213 -10.43 -7.56 -0.23
CA VAL A 213 -10.97 -6.53 0.65
C VAL A 213 -11.79 -7.21 1.77
N LYS A 214 -11.80 -6.65 2.98
CA LYS A 214 -12.68 -7.16 4.05
C LYS A 214 -14.14 -6.95 3.67
N ASP A 215 -14.98 -7.95 3.88
CA ASP A 215 -16.41 -7.86 3.56
C ASP A 215 -17.12 -6.74 4.34
N ALA A 216 -16.65 -6.42 5.56
CA ALA A 216 -17.14 -5.28 6.34
C ALA A 216 -16.94 -3.93 5.63
N VAL A 217 -15.82 -3.74 4.92
CA VAL A 217 -15.58 -2.53 4.12
C VAL A 217 -16.54 -2.48 2.92
N LEU A 218 -16.78 -3.62 2.27
CA LEU A 218 -17.69 -3.69 1.12
C LEU A 218 -19.15 -3.46 1.50
N ARG A 219 -19.61 -4.01 2.62
CA ARG A 219 -21.00 -3.91 3.09
C ARG A 219 -21.35 -2.54 3.67
N PHE A 220 -20.36 -1.73 4.06
CA PHE A 220 -20.60 -0.39 4.57
C PHE A 220 -21.14 0.55 3.49
N ARG A 221 -22.37 1.04 3.68
CA ARG A 221 -23.03 2.02 2.81
C ARG A 221 -22.84 3.44 3.32
N ASP A 222 -23.24 3.69 4.56
CA ASP A 222 -23.26 4.99 5.20
C ASP A 222 -23.33 4.83 6.72
N THR A 223 -23.26 5.93 7.45
CA THR A 223 -23.45 6.00 8.88
C THR A 223 -24.94 6.12 9.25
N SER A 224 -25.36 5.56 10.38
CA SER A 224 -26.72 5.72 10.91
C SER A 224 -26.87 6.91 11.86
N ASP A 225 -25.77 7.56 12.23
CA ASP A 225 -25.72 8.66 13.20
C ASP A 225 -25.62 10.06 12.56
N GLY A 226 -26.09 10.20 11.32
CA GLY A 226 -26.09 11.48 10.61
C GLY A 226 -24.70 11.96 10.18
N GLY A 227 -23.82 11.03 9.80
CA GLY A 227 -22.48 11.36 9.30
C GLY A 227 -21.39 11.40 10.36
N ARG A 228 -21.68 11.06 11.63
CA ARG A 228 -20.71 11.15 12.73
C ARG A 228 -19.81 9.91 12.85
N GLY A 229 -20.06 8.87 12.07
CA GLY A 229 -19.10 7.78 11.84
C GLY A 229 -19.10 6.66 12.89
N ARG A 230 -20.00 6.67 13.87
CA ARG A 230 -19.97 5.73 15.00
C ARG A 230 -20.69 4.41 14.74
N PHE A 231 -21.72 4.45 13.90
CA PHE A 231 -22.55 3.28 13.62
C PHE A 231 -22.74 3.14 12.11
N GLY A 232 -22.24 2.03 11.55
CA GLY A 232 -22.31 1.76 10.11
C GLY A 232 -23.60 1.03 9.71
N LYS A 233 -24.20 1.45 8.59
CA LYS A 233 -25.22 0.70 7.86
C LYS A 233 -24.49 -0.29 6.94
N MET A 234 -24.68 -1.58 7.19
CA MET A 234 -23.91 -2.68 6.60
C MET A 234 -24.71 -3.46 5.53
N ASP A 235 -25.53 -2.75 4.75
CA ASP A 235 -26.49 -3.31 3.79
C ASP A 235 -26.13 -3.01 2.32
N ASP A 236 -24.92 -2.55 2.05
CA ASP A 236 -24.43 -2.36 0.69
C ASP A 236 -24.19 -3.70 -0.02
N LYS A 237 -24.34 -3.71 -1.34
CA LYS A 237 -24.22 -4.90 -2.20
C LYS A 237 -22.96 -4.90 -3.07
N THR A 238 -21.98 -4.05 -2.76
CA THR A 238 -20.72 -3.99 -3.48
C THR A 238 -20.00 -5.33 -3.37
N GLU A 239 -19.68 -5.91 -4.52
CA GLU A 239 -18.93 -7.16 -4.61
C GLU A 239 -17.44 -6.88 -4.85
N HIS A 240 -16.61 -7.89 -4.58
CA HIS A 240 -15.19 -7.85 -4.94
C HIS A 240 -15.04 -7.65 -6.45
N SER A 241 -14.24 -6.68 -6.87
CA SER A 241 -13.90 -6.52 -8.30
C SER A 241 -12.80 -7.50 -8.73
N LYS A 242 -11.86 -7.75 -7.83
CA LYS A 242 -10.71 -8.63 -8.03
C LYS A 242 -10.30 -9.34 -6.75
N ILE A 243 -9.65 -10.49 -6.90
CA ILE A 243 -8.97 -11.21 -5.83
C ILE A 243 -7.51 -11.42 -6.23
N LEU A 244 -6.59 -11.35 -5.28
CA LEU A 244 -5.19 -11.66 -5.51
C LEU A 244 -4.84 -13.01 -4.87
N TYR A 245 -4.08 -13.83 -5.58
CA TYR A 245 -3.57 -15.10 -5.10
C TYR A 245 -2.05 -15.04 -5.07
N GLN A 246 -1.44 -15.10 -3.89
CA GLN A 246 0.01 -15.26 -3.78
C GLN A 246 0.32 -16.74 -3.54
N VAL A 247 1.14 -17.32 -4.42
CA VAL A 247 1.47 -18.75 -4.41
C VAL A 247 2.98 -18.90 -4.41
N VAL A 248 3.49 -19.71 -3.48
CA VAL A 248 4.87 -20.17 -3.47
C VAL A 248 4.91 -21.60 -3.99
N LEU A 249 5.65 -21.83 -5.07
CA LEU A 249 5.73 -23.13 -5.74
C LEU A 249 7.14 -23.48 -6.17
N THR A 250 7.37 -24.78 -6.38
CA THR A 250 8.61 -25.31 -6.94
C THR A 250 8.37 -25.89 -8.32
N THR A 251 9.27 -25.62 -9.27
CA THR A 251 9.22 -26.18 -10.63
C THR A 251 10.33 -27.19 -10.89
N LYS A 252 10.08 -28.13 -11.79
CA LYS A 252 11.11 -28.94 -12.47
C LYS A 252 11.12 -28.63 -13.97
N PRO A 253 12.26 -28.82 -14.66
CA PRO A 253 13.60 -29.07 -14.10
C PRO A 253 14.17 -27.84 -13.37
N GLY A 254 15.19 -28.06 -12.54
CA GLY A 254 15.97 -27.00 -11.89
C GLY A 254 15.44 -26.45 -10.57
N ASP A 255 14.60 -27.24 -9.88
CA ASP A 255 14.13 -27.04 -8.49
C ASP A 255 13.84 -25.59 -8.14
N GLY A 256 13.00 -25.01 -8.98
CA GLY A 256 12.82 -23.58 -9.02
C GLY A 256 11.78 -23.05 -8.10
N VAL A 257 12.18 -22.27 -7.10
CA VAL A 257 11.26 -21.72 -6.11
C VAL A 257 10.79 -20.34 -6.56
N PHE A 258 9.50 -20.21 -6.80
CA PHE A 258 8.87 -18.96 -7.23
C PHE A 258 7.81 -18.52 -6.23
N GLU A 259 7.77 -17.23 -5.96
CA GLU A 259 6.63 -16.53 -5.37
C GLU A 259 5.93 -15.75 -6.48
N VAL A 260 4.64 -15.99 -6.68
CA VAL A 260 3.86 -15.41 -7.78
C VAL A 260 2.55 -14.84 -7.25
N THR A 261 2.25 -13.60 -7.61
CA THR A 261 0.92 -13.01 -7.42
C THR A 261 0.10 -13.11 -8.71
N VAL A 262 -1.08 -13.72 -8.61
CA VAL A 262 -2.05 -13.88 -9.69
C VAL A 262 -3.26 -13.02 -9.39
N THR A 263 -3.63 -12.15 -10.33
CA THR A 263 -4.85 -11.34 -10.24
C THR A 263 -6.02 -12.09 -10.87
N HIS A 264 -7.13 -12.22 -10.15
CA HIS A 264 -8.38 -12.75 -10.66
C HIS A 264 -9.40 -11.63 -10.79
N GLN A 265 -9.65 -11.22 -12.04
CA GLN A 265 -10.72 -10.30 -12.37
C GLN A 265 -12.05 -11.08 -12.30
N LEU A 266 -12.87 -10.80 -11.29
CA LEU A 266 -14.05 -11.62 -11.02
C LEU A 266 -15.13 -11.46 -12.09
N LYS A 267 -15.34 -10.23 -12.59
CA LYS A 267 -16.32 -9.93 -13.65
C LYS A 267 -16.06 -10.71 -14.95
N GLU A 268 -14.79 -10.82 -15.34
CA GLU A 268 -14.37 -11.52 -16.56
C GLU A 268 -14.06 -13.00 -16.30
N ASN A 269 -14.06 -13.42 -15.02
CA ASN A 269 -13.54 -14.70 -14.55
C ASN A 269 -12.14 -15.02 -15.11
N LYS A 270 -11.28 -13.99 -15.19
CA LYS A 270 -9.98 -14.04 -15.86
C LYS A 270 -8.85 -14.02 -14.86
N LEU A 271 -7.90 -14.94 -15.04
CA LEU A 271 -6.65 -15.01 -14.27
C LEU A 271 -5.50 -14.37 -15.08
N GLU A 272 -4.79 -13.46 -14.43
CA GLU A 272 -3.70 -12.68 -15.00
C GLU A 272 -2.47 -12.77 -14.10
N VAL A 273 -1.29 -12.88 -14.74
CA VAL A 273 0.00 -12.93 -14.06
C VAL A 273 0.89 -11.92 -14.75
N ASN A 274 1.27 -10.85 -14.06
CA ASN A 274 2.19 -9.87 -14.61
C ASN A 274 3.63 -10.31 -14.34
N LYS A 275 4.54 -9.99 -15.27
CA LYS A 275 5.97 -10.28 -15.12
C LYS A 275 6.58 -9.64 -13.87
N LYS A 276 6.07 -8.48 -13.45
CA LYS A 276 6.52 -7.75 -12.26
C LYS A 276 6.11 -8.43 -10.94
N ASP A 277 5.13 -9.33 -11.01
CA ASP A 277 4.51 -10.00 -9.87
C ASP A 277 5.05 -11.43 -9.69
N ILE A 278 6.18 -11.74 -10.32
CA ILE A 278 6.86 -13.03 -10.23
C ILE A 278 8.27 -12.83 -9.69
N SER A 279 8.57 -13.50 -8.58
CA SER A 279 9.89 -13.53 -7.96
C SER A 279 10.44 -14.96 -7.96
N ARG A 280 11.65 -15.14 -8.49
CA ARG A 280 12.44 -16.37 -8.34
C ARG A 280 13.30 -16.22 -7.09
N THR A 281 12.99 -16.98 -6.05
CA THR A 281 13.54 -16.74 -4.69
C THR A 281 14.81 -17.54 -4.41
N ASN A 282 15.15 -18.55 -5.23
CA ASN A 282 16.43 -19.26 -5.16
C ASN A 282 17.31 -18.99 -6.39
N LYS A 283 18.64 -19.10 -6.22
CA LYS A 283 19.62 -18.91 -7.30
C LYS A 283 19.40 -19.95 -8.41
N TYR A 284 19.38 -19.50 -9.66
CA TYR A 284 19.29 -20.37 -10.85
C TYR A 284 20.67 -20.77 -11.42
N GLY A 285 21.75 -20.08 -11.02
CA GLY A 285 23.13 -20.42 -11.39
C GLY A 285 23.36 -20.49 -12.91
N ASN A 286 24.03 -21.55 -13.35
CA ASN A 286 24.33 -21.80 -14.77
C ASN A 286 23.21 -22.51 -15.54
N ALA A 287 22.07 -22.80 -14.89
CA ALA A 287 20.97 -23.55 -15.48
C ALA A 287 20.30 -22.83 -16.67
N SER A 288 20.47 -21.51 -16.78
CA SER A 288 19.87 -20.68 -17.84
C SER A 288 20.89 -20.06 -18.80
N HIS A 289 22.10 -20.62 -18.89
CA HIS A 289 23.22 -20.05 -19.66
C HIS A 289 22.92 -19.79 -21.15
N CYS A 290 22.12 -20.66 -21.78
CA CYS A 290 21.70 -20.56 -23.18
C CYS A 290 20.93 -19.26 -23.53
N VAL A 291 20.26 -18.63 -22.55
CA VAL A 291 19.52 -17.36 -22.75
C VAL A 291 20.21 -16.14 -22.17
N VAL A 292 21.34 -16.29 -21.45
CA VAL A 292 21.99 -15.17 -20.73
C VAL A 292 22.35 -14.00 -21.66
N ASN A 293 22.89 -14.30 -22.84
CA ASN A 293 23.34 -13.27 -23.78
C ASN A 293 22.27 -12.87 -24.82
N LYS A 294 21.17 -13.64 -24.90
CA LYS A 294 20.08 -13.42 -25.87
C LYS A 294 18.93 -12.66 -25.24
N GLU A 295 18.43 -13.18 -24.11
CA GLU A 295 17.29 -12.64 -23.37
C GLU A 295 17.48 -12.82 -21.86
N PRO A 296 18.26 -11.91 -21.21
CA PRO A 296 18.60 -12.03 -19.79
C PRO A 296 17.39 -12.14 -18.86
N PHE A 297 16.25 -11.57 -19.25
CA PHE A 297 15.03 -11.62 -18.43
C PHE A 297 14.37 -13.01 -18.39
N LEU A 298 14.73 -13.92 -19.30
CA LEU A 298 14.23 -15.30 -19.32
C LEU A 298 14.99 -16.21 -18.37
N ARG A 299 16.11 -15.76 -17.80
CA ARG A 299 16.95 -16.54 -16.89
C ARG A 299 16.19 -17.19 -15.72
N PRO A 300 15.19 -16.56 -15.10
CA PRO A 300 14.40 -17.21 -14.06
C PRO A 300 13.53 -18.37 -14.56
N TYR A 301 13.13 -18.35 -15.84
CA TYR A 301 12.10 -19.22 -16.42
C TYR A 301 12.66 -20.28 -17.39
N CYS A 302 13.95 -20.20 -17.71
CA CYS A 302 14.61 -21.10 -18.64
C CYS A 302 15.51 -22.07 -17.88
N TYR A 303 15.36 -23.36 -18.17
CA TYR A 303 16.33 -24.38 -17.84
C TYR A 303 16.87 -24.96 -19.16
N CYS A 304 18.17 -24.82 -19.40
CA CYS A 304 18.78 -25.21 -20.67
C CYS A 304 18.84 -26.74 -20.78
N LYS A 305 18.40 -27.27 -21.93
CA LYS A 305 18.24 -28.71 -22.16
C LYS A 305 19.55 -29.48 -22.22
N ASP A 306 20.65 -28.82 -22.55
CA ASP A 306 21.99 -29.38 -22.49
C ASP A 306 22.45 -29.68 -21.05
N VAL A 307 21.97 -28.92 -20.07
CA VAL A 307 22.19 -29.20 -18.64
C VAL A 307 21.43 -30.46 -18.18
N MET A 308 20.35 -30.85 -18.87
CA MET A 308 19.60 -32.08 -18.56
C MET A 308 20.28 -33.37 -19.05
N LYS A 309 21.29 -33.26 -19.92
CA LYS A 309 21.98 -34.42 -20.54
C LYS A 309 23.20 -34.90 -19.75
N THR A 310 23.46 -34.27 -18.61
CA THR A 310 24.45 -34.65 -17.59
C THR A 310 23.71 -35.14 -16.36
#